data_AF-A0A222XEN0-F1
#
_entry.id   AF-A0A222XEN0-F1
#
_cell.length_a   1.000
_cell.length_b   1.000
_cell.length_c   1.000
_cell.angle_alpha   90.00
_cell.angle_beta   90.00
_cell.angle_gamma   90.00
#
_symmetry.space_group_name_H-M   'P 1'
#
loop_
_entity.id
_entity.type
_entity.pdbx_description
1 polymer ?
#
loop_
_entity_poly.entity_id
_entity_poly.type
_entity_poly.pdbx_seq_one_letter_code
_entity_poly.pdbx_strand_id
1 'polypeptide(L)' 'MASDERVRKLADEAEKGYDVEVLKRRARGRPGRGAQPMQVVAVRLTAEELDRLDAAAARHGLTRSEAIRAALAHFTA' A
#
# COMPACT_ATOMS: atom_id res chain seq x y z
N MET A 1 29.69 -26.54 -3.71
CA MET A 1 30.71 -25.50 -3.42
C MET A 1 30.58 -24.43 -4.49
N ALA A 2 30.54 -23.15 -4.13
CA ALA A 2 30.54 -22.09 -5.14
C ALA A 2 31.91 -22.06 -5.84
N SER A 3 31.94 -21.89 -7.17
CA SER A 3 33.20 -21.70 -7.92
C SER A 3 33.80 -20.35 -7.57
N ASP A 4 35.13 -20.24 -7.49
CA ASP A 4 35.87 -19.00 -7.23
C ASP A 4 35.50 -17.87 -8.21
N GLU A 5 35.16 -18.22 -9.45
CA GLU A 5 34.67 -17.28 -10.46
C GLU A 5 33.32 -16.68 -10.07
N ARG A 6 32.42 -17.50 -9.51
CA ARG A 6 31.11 -17.02 -9.02
C ARG A 6 31.29 -16.11 -7.81
N VAL A 7 32.24 -16.42 -6.93
CA VAL A 7 32.53 -15.59 -5.75
C VAL A 7 33.09 -14.23 -6.18
N ARG A 8 34.06 -14.21 -7.10
CA ARG A 8 34.66 -12.96 -7.59
C ARG A 8 33.65 -12.07 -8.29
N LYS A 9 32.79 -12.65 -9.13
CA LYS A 9 31.71 -11.89 -9.80
C LYS A 9 30.74 -11.24 -8.81
N LEU A 10 30.38 -11.92 -7.73
CA LEU A 10 29.49 -11.39 -6.69
C LEU A 10 30.18 -10.30 -5.85
N ALA A 11 31.49 -10.44 -5.61
CA ALA A 11 32.29 -9.42 -4.93
C ALA A 11 32.38 -8.13 -5.77
N ASP A 12 32.71 -8.26 -7.06
CA ASP A 12 32.77 -7.13 -7.99
C ASP A 12 31.42 -6.41 -8.12
N GLU A 13 30.32 -7.16 -8.08
CA GLU A 13 28.95 -6.61 -8.09
C GLU A 13 28.63 -5.85 -6.80
N ALA A 14 29.07 -6.36 -5.64
CA ALA A 14 28.89 -5.68 -4.37
C ALA A 14 29.73 -4.39 -4.27
N GLU A 15 30.97 -4.41 -4.75
CA GLU A 15 31.88 -3.25 -4.75
C GLU A 15 31.41 -2.13 -5.68
N LYS A 16 30.82 -2.47 -6.84
CA LYS A 16 30.19 -1.48 -7.75
C LYS A 16 29.00 -0.77 -7.12
N GLY A 17 28.37 -1.38 -6.12
CA GLY A 17 27.16 -0.89 -5.50
C GLY A 17 25.94 -0.96 -6.43
N TYR A 18 24.74 -0.91 -5.84
CA TYR A 18 23.49 -0.89 -6.59
C TYR A 18 22.90 0.52 -6.62
N ASP A 19 22.35 0.91 -7.78
CA ASP A 19 21.52 2.11 -7.89
C ASP A 19 20.21 1.91 -7.12
N VAL A 20 20.14 2.50 -5.93
CA VAL A 20 18.98 2.47 -5.04
C VAL A 20 17.72 3.05 -5.68
N GLU A 21 17.82 4.00 -6.61
CA GLU A 21 16.67 4.57 -7.30
C GLU A 21 16.14 3.65 -8.41
N VAL A 22 17.00 2.82 -9.00
CA VAL A 22 16.57 1.71 -9.89
C VAL A 22 15.94 0.57 -9.08
N LEU A 23 16.49 0.26 -7.91
CA LEU A 23 15.94 -0.77 -7.02
C LEU A 23 14.57 -0.37 -6.46
N LYS A 24 14.37 0.89 -6.04
CA LYS A 24 13.06 1.41 -5.62
C LYS A 24 12.03 1.43 -6.76
N ARG A 25 12.47 1.71 -8.01
CA ARG A 25 11.61 1.68 -9.20
C ARG A 25 11.06 0.30 -9.53
N ARG A 26 11.77 -0.77 -9.15
CA ARG A 26 11.21 -2.13 -9.21
C ARG A 26 10.16 -2.26 -8.11
N ALA A 27 8.93 -1.87 -8.44
CA ALA A 27 7.71 -2.09 -7.67
C ALA A 27 7.40 -3.59 -7.50
N ARG A 28 8.29 -4.36 -6.88
CA ARG A 28 7.99 -5.72 -6.47
C ARG A 28 7.18 -5.67 -5.19
N GLY A 29 5.86 -5.73 -5.37
CA GLY A 29 4.87 -5.72 -4.31
C GLY A 29 3.48 -5.43 -4.88
N ARG A 30 2.46 -5.51 -4.03
CA ARG A 30 1.11 -5.06 -4.40
C ARG A 30 1.18 -3.59 -4.82
N PRO A 31 0.57 -3.18 -5.95
CA PRO A 31 0.49 -1.77 -6.32
C PRO A 31 0.00 -0.95 -5.12
N GLY A 32 0.76 0.08 -4.77
CA GLY A 32 0.28 1.09 -3.84
C GLY A 32 -1.04 1.66 -4.38
N ARG A 33 -2.04 1.86 -3.52
CA ARG A 33 -3.25 2.57 -3.92
C ARG A 33 -2.90 4.05 -4.12
N GLY A 34 -2.49 4.40 -5.34
CA GLY A 34 -2.08 5.75 -5.73
C GLY A 34 -0.59 5.89 -6.02
N ALA A 35 -0.19 7.05 -6.57
CA ALA A 35 1.21 7.39 -6.84
C ALA A 35 2.05 7.57 -5.56
N GLN A 36 1.38 7.73 -4.42
CA GLN A 36 1.98 7.89 -3.10
C GLN A 36 1.32 6.93 -2.10
N PRO A 37 1.99 6.62 -0.97
CA PRO A 37 1.38 5.85 0.12
C PRO A 37 0.06 6.50 0.57
N MET A 38 -0.96 5.68 0.87
CA MET A 38 -2.21 6.20 1.42
C MET A 38 -1.98 6.82 2.80
N GLN A 39 -2.45 8.06 2.99
CA GLN A 39 -2.43 8.71 4.30
C GLN A 39 -3.57 8.17 5.17
N VAL A 40 -3.26 7.85 6.43
CA VAL A 40 -4.26 7.48 7.44
C VAL A 40 -4.75 8.75 8.14
N VAL A 41 -6.05 8.99 8.09
CA VAL A 41 -6.72 10.09 8.79
C VAL A 41 -7.57 9.51 9.92
N ALA A 42 -7.29 9.90 11.16
CA ALA A 42 -8.08 9.48 12.31
C ALA A 42 -9.34 10.36 12.44
N VAL A 43 -10.52 9.74 12.45
CA VAL A 43 -11.81 10.41 12.61
C VAL A 43 -12.45 9.94 13.92
N ARG A 44 -13.03 10.86 14.68
CA ARG A 44 -13.78 10.52 15.90
C ARG A 44 -15.23 10.25 15.54
N LEU A 45 -15.69 9.04 15.83
CA LEU A 45 -17.07 8.62 15.68
C LEU A 45 -17.55 8.08 17.02
N THR A 46 -18.78 8.36 17.35
CA THR A 46 -19.48 7.67 18.45
C THR A 46 -19.71 6.19 18.07
N ALA A 47 -19.97 5.35 19.06
CA ALA A 47 -20.29 3.94 18.83
C ALA A 47 -21.52 3.80 17.91
N GLU A 48 -22.55 4.62 18.13
CA GLU A 48 -23.77 4.61 17.32
C GLU A 48 -23.52 5.01 15.86
N GLU A 49 -22.65 5.98 15.60
CA GLU A 49 -22.26 6.35 14.23
C GLU A 49 -21.50 5.22 13.54
N LEU A 50 -20.63 4.52 14.27
CA LEU A 50 -19.89 3.38 13.72
C LEU A 50 -20.82 2.21 13.38
N ASP A 51 -21.79 1.91 14.25
CA ASP A 51 -22.78 0.86 14.00
C ASP A 51 -23.66 1.18 12.79
N ARG A 52 -24.09 2.45 12.66
CA ARG A 52 -24.85 2.92 11.49
C ARG A 52 -24.03 2.79 10.21
N LEU A 53 -22.74 3.10 10.26
CA LEU A 53 -21.83 2.96 9.12
C LEU A 53 -21.66 1.48 8.72
N ASP A 54 -21.48 0.59 9.69
CA ASP A 54 -21.33 -0.84 9.44
C ASP A 54 -22.60 -1.47 8.87
N ALA A 55 -23.76 -1.09 9.41
CA ALA A 55 -25.05 -1.51 8.87
C ALA A 55 -25.24 -1.02 7.42
N ALA A 56 -24.85 0.23 7.13
CA ALA A 56 -24.91 0.76 5.77
C ALA A 56 -23.96 0.00 4.84
N ALA A 57 -22.73 -0.26 5.26
CA ALA A 57 -21.75 -1.01 4.48
C ALA A 57 -22.25 -2.43 4.18
N ALA A 58 -22.81 -3.12 5.17
CA ALA A 58 -23.37 -4.46 5.03
C ALA A 58 -24.51 -4.53 4.00
N ARG A 59 -25.43 -3.54 3.99
CA ARG A 59 -26.51 -3.46 2.99
C ARG A 59 -26.01 -3.37 1.54
N HIS A 60 -24.83 -2.82 1.34
CA HIS A 60 -24.21 -2.67 0.02
C HIS A 60 -23.13 -3.72 -0.27
N GLY A 61 -22.91 -4.69 0.63
CA GLY A 61 -21.84 -5.69 0.50
C GLY A 61 -20.43 -5.07 0.49
N LEU A 62 -20.28 -3.89 1.08
CA LEU A 62 -19.02 -3.14 1.11
C LEU A 62 -18.30 -3.35 2.44
N THR A 63 -16.97 -3.27 2.40
CA THR A 63 -16.22 -3.07 3.65
C THR A 63 -16.45 -1.66 4.18
N ARG A 64 -16.30 -1.47 5.49
CA ARG A 64 -16.37 -0.14 6.14
C ARG A 64 -15.55 0.91 5.41
N SER A 65 -14.32 0.56 5.02
CA SER A 65 -13.41 1.48 4.33
C SER A 65 -13.89 1.86 2.92
N GLU A 66 -14.59 0.96 2.23
CA GLU A 66 -15.17 1.23 0.91
C GLU A 66 -16.41 2.09 1.02
N ALA A 67 -17.27 1.84 2.02
CA ALA A 67 -18.42 2.68 2.32
C ALA A 67 -17.99 4.13 2.64
N ILE A 68 -16.96 4.32 3.47
CA ILE A 68 -16.41 5.66 3.76
C ILE A 68 -15.92 6.34 2.47
N ARG A 69 -15.16 5.63 1.63
CA ARG A 69 -14.64 6.21 0.37
C ARG A 69 -15.77 6.54 -0.62
N ALA A 70 -16.79 5.70 -0.72
CA ALA A 70 -17.94 5.96 -1.57
C ALA A 70 -18.73 7.19 -1.10
N ALA A 71 -18.94 7.34 0.22
CA ALA A 71 -19.57 8.51 0.80
C ALA A 71 -18.77 9.79 0.52
N LEU A 72 -17.44 9.75 0.67
CA LEU A 72 -16.57 10.87 0.33
C LEU A 72 -16.64 11.23 -1.16
N ALA A 73 -16.58 10.24 -2.05
CA ALA A 73 -16.66 10.46 -3.49
C ALA A 73 -18.01 11.08 -3.90
N HIS A 74 -19.12 10.64 -3.28
CA HIS A 74 -20.44 11.24 -3.50
C HIS A 74 -20.54 12.65 -2.93
N PHE A 75 -19.89 12.94 -1.79
CA PHE A 75 -19.93 14.26 -1.16
C PHE A 75 -19.11 15.31 -1.93
N THR A 76 -18.03 14.91 -2.60
CA THR A 76 -17.15 15.82 -3.36
C THR A 76 -17.45 15.87 -4.86
N ALA A 77 -18.44 15.12 -5.34
CA ALA A 77 -18.91 15.17 -6.73
C ALA A 77 -19.78 16.41 -6.97
#